data_AF-A0AAD2Q734-F1
#
_entry.id   AF-A0AAD2Q734-F1
#
_cell.length_a   1.000
_cell.length_b   1.000
_cell.length_c   1.000
_cell.angle_alpha   90.00
_cell.angle_beta   90.00
_cell.angle_gamma   90.00
#
_symmetry.space_group_name_H-M   'P 1'
#
loop_
_entity.id
_entity.type
_entity.pdbx_description
1 polymer ?
#
loop_
_entity_poly.entity_id
_entity_poly.type
_entity_poly.pdbx_seq_one_letter_code
_entity_poly.pdbx_strand_id
1 'polypeptide(L)'
;MARLEDNQRPRNGHPRLMHAVQSLGLTIPTNAQLKLECQGSSIGVYTTQWFNQFYTSACGDPSALTSHLGIPEPQRKKLAYPAGISVVFPTQQTVNDAERRGATSMFCTRKKWKARNFPREAFRDSRSRGGRVLMHTKMILAEIGSDGVRPSASGWVYLGSHNFTSAAWGNLSGTSNLPVLNINNFELGVVIPMQTQQELEEISAWERPPRKYGPGDLPWFKEGLSL
;
A
#
# COMPACT_ATOMS: atom_id res chain seq x y z
N MET A 1 -19.36 4.69 18.51
CA MET A 1 -18.01 4.39 19.05
C MET A 1 -17.85 2.88 19.06
N ALA A 2 -16.85 2.31 18.40
CA ALA A 2 -16.64 0.86 18.36
C ALA A 2 -15.37 0.50 19.13
N ARG A 3 -15.49 -0.42 20.11
CA ARG A 3 -14.36 -1.06 20.80
C ARG A 3 -13.85 -2.21 19.92
N LEU A 4 -12.53 -2.44 19.85
CA LEU A 4 -11.97 -3.61 19.15
C LEU A 4 -12.28 -4.95 19.83
N GLU A 5 -12.83 -4.93 21.05
CA GLU A 5 -13.18 -6.12 21.82
C GLU A 5 -14.64 -6.57 21.67
N ASP A 6 -15.50 -5.76 21.02
CA ASP A 6 -16.80 -6.28 20.61
C ASP A 6 -16.59 -7.18 19.39
N ASN A 7 -17.26 -8.31 19.35
CA ASN A 7 -17.24 -9.38 18.36
C ASN A 7 -17.69 -8.94 16.93
N GLN A 8 -17.54 -7.65 16.61
CA GLN A 8 -17.87 -7.02 15.35
C GLN A 8 -16.64 -7.00 14.46
N ARG A 9 -16.67 -7.89 13.46
CA ARG A 9 -15.73 -7.89 12.33
C ARG A 9 -15.52 -6.47 11.81
N PRO A 10 -14.27 -6.02 11.60
CA PRO A 10 -13.99 -4.72 11.01
C PRO A 10 -14.73 -4.60 9.68
N ARG A 11 -15.42 -3.48 9.46
CA ARG A 11 -16.34 -3.32 8.32
C ARG A 11 -15.69 -2.72 7.08
N ASN A 12 -14.63 -1.93 7.26
CA ASN A 12 -14.03 -1.12 6.19
C ASN A 12 -12.52 -0.87 6.42
N GLY A 13 -11.87 -0.31 5.40
CA GLY A 13 -10.47 0.11 5.44
C GLY A 13 -9.44 -1.02 5.59
N HIS A 14 -8.23 -0.65 5.98
CA HIS A 14 -7.13 -1.59 6.16
C HIS A 14 -7.39 -2.64 7.27
N PRO A 15 -8.18 -2.39 8.35
CA PRO A 15 -8.55 -3.45 9.29
C PRO A 15 -9.50 -4.49 8.67
N ARG A 16 -10.34 -4.09 7.70
CA ARG A 16 -11.13 -5.04 6.92
C ARG A 16 -10.26 -5.88 5.99
N LEU A 17 -9.25 -5.28 5.37
CA LEU A 17 -8.24 -6.02 4.59
C LEU A 17 -7.55 -7.07 5.45
N MET A 18 -7.08 -6.71 6.64
CA MET A 18 -6.48 -7.64 7.60
C MET A 18 -7.38 -8.84 7.89
N HIS A 19 -8.66 -8.60 8.19
CA HIS A 19 -9.60 -9.68 8.45
C HIS A 19 -9.87 -10.53 7.20
N ALA A 20 -9.88 -9.96 6.00
CA ALA A 20 -10.02 -10.71 4.76
C ALA A 20 -8.81 -11.62 4.51
N VAL A 21 -7.59 -11.10 4.66
CA VAL A 21 -6.34 -11.88 4.56
C VAL A 21 -6.34 -13.03 5.58
N GLN A 22 -6.73 -12.74 6.83
CA GLN A 22 -6.85 -13.75 7.89
C GLN A 22 -7.88 -14.84 7.53
N SER A 23 -9.07 -14.43 7.08
CA SER A 23 -10.17 -15.37 6.78
C SER A 23 -9.88 -16.27 5.58
N LEU A 24 -9.00 -15.83 4.68
CA LEU A 24 -8.54 -16.62 3.54
C LEU A 24 -7.38 -17.56 3.90
N GLY A 25 -6.93 -17.58 5.16
CA GLY A 25 -5.77 -18.39 5.58
C GLY A 25 -4.43 -17.86 5.07
N LEU A 26 -4.37 -16.56 4.75
CA LEU A 26 -3.20 -15.91 4.14
C LEU A 26 -2.40 -15.07 5.14
N THR A 27 -2.61 -15.27 6.44
CA THR A 27 -1.83 -14.61 7.49
C THR A 27 -0.34 -14.91 7.31
N ILE A 28 0.48 -13.87 7.40
CA ILE A 28 1.92 -13.96 7.20
C ILE A 28 2.58 -14.59 8.44
N PRO A 29 3.33 -15.69 8.31
CA PRO A 29 4.07 -16.25 9.44
C PRO A 29 5.14 -15.31 9.97
N THR A 30 5.43 -15.39 11.26
CA THR A 30 6.42 -14.53 11.95
C THR A 30 7.83 -14.65 11.37
N ASN A 31 8.19 -15.80 10.80
CA ASN A 31 9.48 -16.05 10.17
C ASN A 31 9.52 -15.69 8.66
N ALA A 32 8.40 -15.26 8.08
CA ALA A 32 8.31 -14.86 6.68
C ALA A 32 8.41 -13.34 6.52
N GLN A 33 8.93 -12.91 5.37
CA GLN A 33 8.94 -11.49 5.00
C GLN A 33 7.81 -11.20 4.02
N LEU A 34 7.05 -10.14 4.29
CA LEU A 34 6.04 -9.60 3.39
C LEU A 34 6.66 -8.51 2.52
N LYS A 35 6.53 -8.64 1.20
CA LYS A 35 6.78 -7.54 0.26
C LYS A 35 5.45 -7.06 -0.31
N LEU A 36 5.19 -5.77 -0.15
CA LEU A 36 4.02 -5.07 -0.66
C LEU A 36 4.43 -4.12 -1.78
N GLU A 37 3.75 -4.23 -2.91
CA GLU A 37 3.81 -3.27 -4.01
C GLU A 37 2.44 -2.61 -4.10
N CYS A 38 2.34 -1.37 -3.60
CA CYS A 38 1.08 -0.62 -3.55
C CYS A 38 1.00 0.37 -4.71
N GLN A 39 0.23 0.04 -5.73
CA GLN A 39 0.02 0.87 -6.91
C GLN A 39 -1.28 1.68 -6.80
N GLY A 40 -1.23 2.94 -7.22
CA GLY A 40 -2.42 3.76 -7.35
C GLY A 40 -2.17 5.01 -8.17
N SER A 41 -3.23 5.79 -8.40
CA SER A 41 -3.18 7.01 -9.21
C SER A 41 -3.07 8.30 -8.39
N SER A 42 -3.17 8.23 -7.07
CA SER A 42 -3.09 9.39 -6.17
C SER A 42 -2.22 9.12 -4.95
N ILE A 43 -1.34 10.06 -4.63
CA ILE A 43 -0.40 9.98 -3.52
C ILE A 43 -0.95 10.70 -2.29
N GLY A 44 -0.97 9.97 -1.18
CA GLY A 44 -1.43 10.44 0.13
C GLY A 44 -0.37 11.21 0.91
N VAL A 45 -0.72 11.56 2.15
CA VAL A 45 0.28 11.91 3.16
C VAL A 45 0.74 10.61 3.80
N TYR A 46 2.02 10.33 3.71
CA TYR A 46 2.61 9.10 4.21
C TYR A 46 3.39 9.39 5.47
N THR A 47 2.82 9.01 6.61
CA THR A 47 3.48 9.07 7.91
C THR A 47 4.02 7.68 8.26
N THR A 48 5.04 7.64 9.11
CA THR A 48 5.58 6.37 9.63
C THR A 48 4.51 5.58 10.37
N GLN A 49 3.62 6.25 11.12
CA GLN A 49 2.52 5.59 11.81
C GLN A 49 1.58 4.89 10.83
N TRP A 50 1.09 5.59 9.81
CA TRP A 50 0.12 5.03 8.87
C TRP A 50 0.73 3.93 8.00
N PHE A 51 1.98 4.08 7.56
CA PHE A 51 2.69 3.01 6.83
C PHE A 51 2.83 1.74 7.66
N ASN A 52 3.24 1.85 8.92
CA ASN A 52 3.35 0.70 9.81
C ASN A 52 1.99 0.08 10.10
N GLN A 53 0.94 0.88 10.35
CA GLN A 53 -0.44 0.39 10.54
C GLN A 53 -0.96 -0.39 9.33
N PHE A 54 -0.76 0.15 8.13
CA PHE A 54 -1.18 -0.53 6.92
C PHE A 54 -0.40 -1.83 6.72
N TYR A 55 0.92 -1.78 6.88
CA TYR A 55 1.79 -2.94 6.74
C TYR A 55 1.43 -4.06 7.72
N THR A 56 1.20 -3.76 9.00
CA THR A 56 0.77 -4.77 9.98
C THR A 56 -0.60 -5.34 9.65
N SER A 57 -1.51 -4.52 9.12
CA SER A 57 -2.82 -5.00 8.68
C SER A 57 -2.72 -5.93 7.47
N ALA A 58 -1.84 -5.61 6.53
CA ALA A 58 -1.56 -6.45 5.37
C ALA A 58 -0.96 -7.81 5.75
N CYS A 59 -0.37 -7.95 6.95
CA CYS A 59 0.06 -9.24 7.47
C CYS A 59 -1.10 -10.19 7.84
N GLY A 60 -2.34 -9.69 7.96
CA GLY A 60 -3.50 -10.51 8.32
C GLY A 60 -3.48 -11.02 9.76
N ASP A 61 -2.74 -10.37 10.66
CA ASP A 61 -2.66 -10.71 12.08
C ASP A 61 -3.22 -9.58 12.97
N PRO A 62 -4.41 -9.77 13.58
CA PRO A 62 -5.00 -8.80 14.51
C PRO A 62 -4.12 -8.49 15.73
N SER A 63 -3.29 -9.44 16.17
CA SER A 63 -2.41 -9.25 17.32
C SER A 63 -1.28 -8.26 16.98
N ALA A 64 -0.67 -8.38 15.80
CA ALA A 64 0.33 -7.44 15.31
C ALA A 64 -0.20 -5.99 15.20
N LEU A 65 -1.44 -5.81 14.73
CA LEU A 65 -2.07 -4.48 14.68
C LEU A 65 -2.33 -3.93 16.09
N THR A 66 -2.84 -4.76 16.99
CA THR A 66 -3.08 -4.41 18.40
C THR A 66 -1.77 -4.01 19.10
N SER A 67 -0.71 -4.79 18.94
CA SER A 67 0.62 -4.49 19.47
C SER A 67 1.16 -3.17 18.94
N HIS A 68 1.00 -2.89 17.64
CA HIS A 68 1.40 -1.60 17.08
C HIS A 68 0.63 -0.43 17.70
N LEU A 69 -0.68 -0.57 17.93
CA LEU A 69 -1.51 0.45 18.57
C LEU A 69 -1.19 0.64 20.06
N GLY A 70 -0.63 -0.38 20.71
CA GLY A 70 -0.14 -0.31 22.09
C GLY A 70 1.12 0.55 22.26
N ILE A 71 1.91 0.76 21.20
CA ILE A 71 3.08 1.65 21.23
C ILE A 71 2.61 3.10 21.39
N PRO A 72 3.10 3.89 22.36
CA PRO A 72 2.73 5.31 22.52
C PRO A 72 2.91 6.12 21.23
N GLU A 73 1.96 7.01 20.90
CA GLU A 73 1.97 7.77 19.64
C GLU A 73 3.29 8.54 19.38
N PRO A 74 3.92 9.20 20.39
CA PRO A 74 5.20 9.88 20.19
C PRO A 74 6.33 8.93 19.75
N GLN A 75 6.28 7.66 20.17
CA GLN A 75 7.22 6.63 19.76
C GLN A 75 6.90 6.12 18.36
N ARG A 76 5.61 5.93 18.02
CA ARG A 76 5.20 5.53 16.66
C ARG A 76 5.67 6.52 15.59
N LYS A 77 5.65 7.83 15.88
CA LYS A 77 6.17 8.89 14.98
C LYS A 77 7.66 8.75 14.66
N LYS A 78 8.43 8.11 15.55
CA LYS A 78 9.88 7.92 15.44
C LYS A 78 10.27 6.57 14.82
N LEU A 79 9.32 5.66 14.61
CA LEU A 79 9.60 4.38 13.96
C LEU A 79 10.08 4.58 12.53
N ALA A 80 10.92 3.66 12.05
CA ALA A 80 11.27 3.59 10.64
C ALA A 80 10.04 3.20 9.80
N TYR A 81 10.09 3.54 8.51
CA TYR A 81 9.17 2.94 7.54
C TYR A 81 9.48 1.44 7.39
N PRO A 82 8.47 0.57 7.23
CA PRO A 82 8.72 -0.85 7.03
C PRO A 82 9.45 -1.07 5.70
N ALA A 83 10.51 -1.89 5.69
CA ALA A 83 11.35 -2.11 4.50
C ALA A 83 10.61 -2.88 3.38
N GLY A 84 9.60 -3.67 3.75
CA GLY A 84 8.82 -4.50 2.84
C GLY A 84 7.67 -3.78 2.13
N ILE A 85 7.55 -2.44 2.17
CA ILE A 85 6.48 -1.72 1.45
C ILE A 85 7.04 -0.76 0.42
N SER A 86 6.49 -0.82 -0.79
CA SER A 86 6.83 0.06 -1.91
C SER A 86 5.57 0.74 -2.44
N VAL A 87 5.73 1.99 -2.89
CA VAL A 87 4.68 2.77 -3.57
C VAL A 87 4.99 2.79 -5.06
N VAL A 88 4.12 2.20 -5.87
CA VAL A 88 4.27 2.14 -7.33
C VAL A 88 3.51 3.32 -7.94
N PHE A 89 4.25 4.28 -8.48
CA PHE A 89 3.72 5.51 -9.07
C PHE A 89 4.61 5.96 -10.23
N PRO A 90 4.09 6.57 -11.30
CA PRO A 90 4.92 6.91 -12.45
C PRO A 90 5.85 8.07 -12.16
N THR A 91 7.08 7.95 -12.64
CA THR A 91 8.00 9.08 -12.75
C THR A 91 7.49 10.09 -13.79
N GLN A 92 8.04 11.31 -13.74
CA GLN A 92 7.82 12.30 -14.78
C GLN A 92 8.26 11.79 -16.16
N GLN A 93 9.34 11.02 -16.23
CA GLN A 93 9.81 10.39 -17.46
C GLN A 93 8.77 9.41 -18.00
N THR A 94 8.28 8.48 -17.18
CA THR A 94 7.23 7.52 -17.56
C THR A 94 5.96 8.22 -18.08
N VAL A 95 5.59 9.36 -17.50
CA VAL A 95 4.47 10.17 -18.00
C VAL A 95 4.78 10.82 -19.35
N ASN A 96 5.98 11.35 -19.56
CA ASN A 96 6.38 11.90 -20.85
C ASN A 96 6.47 10.82 -21.93
N ASP A 97 6.98 9.62 -21.61
CA ASP A 97 7.08 8.48 -22.52
C ASP A 97 5.70 7.95 -22.94
N ALA A 98 4.69 8.10 -22.09
CA ALA A 98 3.28 7.86 -22.40
C ALA A 98 2.59 9.05 -23.12
N GLU A 99 3.38 9.99 -23.66
CA GLU A 99 2.91 11.21 -24.33
C GLU A 99 1.93 12.03 -23.46
N ARG A 100 2.08 11.92 -22.13
CA ARG A 100 1.21 12.54 -21.12
C ARG A 100 -0.27 12.12 -21.20
N ARG A 101 -0.60 11.06 -21.95
CA ARG A 101 -1.98 10.55 -22.04
C ARG A 101 -2.41 10.00 -20.69
N GLY A 102 -3.50 10.55 -20.15
CA GLY A 102 -4.01 10.20 -18.82
C GLY A 102 -3.29 10.89 -17.65
N ALA A 103 -2.35 11.80 -17.90
CA ALA A 103 -1.57 12.46 -16.85
C ALA A 103 -2.41 13.34 -15.91
N THR A 104 -3.55 13.85 -16.38
CA THR A 104 -4.53 14.60 -15.59
C THR A 104 -5.15 13.77 -14.46
N SER A 105 -5.17 12.44 -14.62
CA SER A 105 -5.70 11.48 -13.65
C SER A 105 -4.65 10.96 -12.66
N MET A 106 -3.42 11.45 -12.73
CA MET A 106 -2.31 11.11 -11.84
C MET A 106 -2.03 12.26 -10.88
N PHE A 107 -2.13 12.00 -9.57
CA PHE A 107 -2.13 13.02 -8.55
C PHE A 107 -0.97 12.86 -7.56
N CYS A 108 0.06 13.68 -7.73
CA CYS A 108 1.03 13.97 -6.70
C CYS A 108 1.26 15.49 -6.65
N THR A 109 1.38 16.05 -5.45
CA THR A 109 1.67 17.49 -5.29
C THR A 109 3.10 17.68 -4.85
N ARG A 110 3.74 18.77 -5.31
CA ARG A 110 5.12 19.06 -4.94
C ARG A 110 5.25 19.30 -3.43
N LYS A 111 4.22 19.89 -2.80
CA LYS A 111 4.14 20.09 -1.35
C LYS A 111 4.25 18.77 -0.58
N LYS A 112 3.50 17.72 -0.96
CA LYS A 112 3.57 16.41 -0.32
C LYS A 112 4.95 15.79 -0.53
N TRP A 113 5.42 15.76 -1.78
CA TRP A 113 6.70 15.17 -2.13
C TRP A 113 7.89 15.82 -1.42
N LYS A 114 7.86 17.14 -1.19
CA LYS A 114 8.92 17.88 -0.50
C LYS A 114 8.82 17.84 1.03
N ALA A 115 7.79 17.24 1.62
CA ALA A 115 7.67 17.15 3.08
C ALA A 115 8.87 16.41 3.70
N ARG A 116 9.42 16.93 4.79
CA ARG A 116 10.72 16.49 5.36
C ARG A 116 10.84 14.97 5.49
N ASN A 117 9.84 14.32 6.08
CA ASN A 117 9.87 12.89 6.42
C ASN A 117 9.14 12.01 5.41
N PHE A 118 8.87 12.50 4.20
CA PHE A 118 8.15 11.74 3.19
C PHE A 118 8.98 10.54 2.69
N PRO A 119 8.41 9.32 2.55
CA PRO A 119 9.17 8.09 2.27
C PRO A 119 9.54 7.97 0.78
N ARG A 120 10.36 8.89 0.27
CA ARG A 120 10.79 8.91 -1.15
C ARG A 120 11.48 7.61 -1.55
N GLU A 121 12.26 7.01 -0.63
CA GLU A 121 12.94 5.73 -0.84
C GLU A 121 12.01 4.54 -1.09
N ALA A 122 10.72 4.65 -0.71
CA ALA A 122 9.72 3.62 -0.97
C ALA A 122 9.17 3.66 -2.41
N PHE A 123 9.43 4.73 -3.18
CA PHE A 123 8.85 4.90 -4.51
C PHE A 123 9.52 4.00 -5.55
N ARG A 124 8.68 3.42 -6.41
CA ARG A 124 9.05 2.59 -7.55
C ARG A 124 8.28 3.07 -8.78
N ASP A 125 8.92 3.00 -9.93
CA ASP A 125 8.38 3.48 -11.20
C ASP A 125 7.27 2.56 -11.72
N SER A 126 6.17 3.16 -12.13
CA SER A 126 4.93 2.47 -12.53
C SER A 126 4.90 2.20 -14.04
N ARG A 127 5.87 1.42 -14.54
CA ARG A 127 5.95 1.05 -15.97
C ARG A 127 4.90 0.02 -16.31
N SER A 128 3.94 0.38 -17.16
CA SER A 128 2.81 -0.46 -17.52
C SER A 128 3.22 -1.62 -18.41
N ARG A 129 2.74 -2.84 -18.10
CA ARG A 129 2.84 -3.99 -19.03
C ARG A 129 1.91 -3.85 -20.23
N GLY A 130 0.94 -2.94 -20.19
CA GLY A 130 0.09 -2.56 -21.32
C GLY A 130 0.76 -1.62 -22.33
N GLY A 131 2.08 -1.44 -22.26
CA GLY A 131 2.85 -0.56 -23.14
C GLY A 131 2.98 0.87 -22.61
N ARG A 132 3.08 1.86 -23.51
CA ARG A 132 3.29 3.28 -23.16
C ARG A 132 2.00 3.97 -22.69
N VAL A 133 1.40 3.45 -21.63
CA VAL A 133 0.14 3.94 -21.04
C VAL A 133 0.28 4.10 -19.53
N LEU A 134 -0.42 5.10 -18.98
CA LEU A 134 -0.49 5.31 -17.53
C LEU A 134 -1.59 4.44 -16.91
N MET A 135 -1.29 3.90 -15.73
CA MET A 135 -2.21 3.04 -14.99
C MET A 135 -3.08 3.84 -14.03
N HIS A 136 -4.39 3.86 -14.30
CA HIS A 136 -5.39 4.35 -13.34
C HIS A 136 -5.94 3.23 -12.44
N THR A 137 -5.41 2.01 -12.55
CA THR A 137 -5.68 0.90 -11.63
C THR A 137 -5.25 1.26 -10.21
N LYS A 138 -5.81 0.53 -9.24
CA LYS A 138 -5.34 0.52 -7.86
C LYS A 138 -5.23 -0.92 -7.44
N MET A 139 -4.01 -1.36 -7.25
CA MET A 139 -3.68 -2.74 -6.96
C MET A 139 -2.65 -2.80 -5.85
N ILE A 140 -2.74 -3.83 -5.02
CA ILE A 140 -1.70 -4.14 -4.05
C ILE A 140 -1.31 -5.59 -4.26
N LEU A 141 -0.04 -5.83 -4.55
CA LEU A 141 0.53 -7.16 -4.60
C LEU A 141 1.25 -7.43 -3.28
N ALA A 142 0.92 -8.54 -2.66
CA ALA A 142 1.57 -9.06 -1.47
C ALA A 142 2.30 -10.36 -1.82
N GLU A 143 3.61 -10.31 -1.81
CA GLU A 143 4.48 -11.48 -1.98
C GLU A 143 5.00 -11.91 -0.61
N ILE A 144 4.83 -13.18 -0.28
CA ILE A 144 5.28 -13.79 0.97
C ILE A 144 6.55 -14.56 0.63
N GLY A 145 7.68 -14.14 1.19
CA GLY A 145 8.94 -14.86 1.04
C GLY A 145 8.83 -16.29 1.57
N SER A 146 9.67 -17.19 1.04
CA SER A 146 9.73 -18.58 1.49
C SER A 146 9.97 -18.65 3.00
N ASP A 147 9.18 -19.43 3.72
CA ASP A 147 9.26 -19.62 5.17
C ASP A 147 10.01 -20.91 5.56
N GLY A 148 10.74 -21.49 4.61
CA GLY A 148 11.45 -22.76 4.78
C GLY A 148 10.56 -24.00 4.77
N VAL A 149 9.23 -23.85 4.79
CA VAL A 149 8.23 -24.93 4.78
C VAL A 149 7.45 -24.95 3.47
N ARG A 150 7.13 -23.79 2.91
CA ARG A 150 6.49 -23.66 1.59
C ARG A 150 7.55 -23.55 0.49
N PRO A 151 7.60 -24.51 -0.46
CA PRO A 151 8.63 -24.54 -1.52
C PRO A 151 8.45 -23.44 -2.58
N SER A 152 7.27 -22.82 -2.67
CA SER A 152 7.01 -21.67 -3.56
C SER A 152 6.47 -20.49 -2.75
N ALA A 153 6.97 -19.28 -3.05
CA ALA A 153 6.40 -18.05 -2.52
C ALA A 153 4.92 -17.94 -2.93
N SER A 154 4.05 -17.72 -1.94
CA SER A 154 2.60 -17.50 -2.11
C SER A 154 2.27 -16.04 -1.78
N GLY A 155 1.02 -15.62 -1.98
CA GLY A 155 0.66 -14.23 -1.73
C GLY A 155 -0.81 -13.91 -1.88
N TRP A 156 -1.09 -12.62 -2.08
CA TRP A 156 -2.41 -12.16 -2.45
C TRP A 156 -2.34 -10.89 -3.26
N VAL A 157 -3.41 -10.66 -4.02
CA VAL A 157 -3.63 -9.41 -4.74
C VAL A 157 -4.90 -8.77 -4.27
N TYR A 158 -4.80 -7.48 -3.96
CA TYR A 158 -5.95 -6.61 -3.85
C TYR A 158 -6.16 -5.88 -5.17
N LEU A 159 -7.41 -5.84 -5.64
CA LEU A 159 -7.85 -5.03 -6.77
C LEU A 159 -9.10 -4.24 -6.39
N GLY A 160 -9.12 -2.93 -6.63
CA GLY A 160 -10.29 -2.12 -6.39
C GLY A 160 -10.10 -0.64 -6.68
N SER A 161 -10.85 0.21 -5.98
CA SER A 161 -10.85 1.65 -6.19
C SER A 161 -9.90 2.43 -5.27
N HIS A 162 -9.46 1.83 -4.15
CA HIS A 162 -8.69 2.50 -3.11
C HIS A 162 -7.31 2.94 -3.62
N ASN A 163 -7.09 4.24 -3.76
CA ASN A 163 -5.71 4.74 -3.84
C ASN A 163 -4.98 4.38 -2.53
N PHE A 164 -3.67 4.12 -2.61
CA PHE A 164 -2.87 3.83 -1.43
C PHE A 164 -2.69 5.07 -0.54
N THR A 165 -3.74 5.40 0.22
CA THR A 165 -3.87 6.62 1.02
C THR A 165 -4.72 6.34 2.26
N SER A 166 -4.49 7.10 3.33
CA SER A 166 -5.30 7.04 4.54
C SER A 166 -6.76 7.48 4.34
N ALA A 167 -7.05 8.31 3.34
CA ALA A 167 -8.43 8.71 3.05
C ALA A 167 -9.28 7.53 2.55
N ALA A 168 -8.68 6.67 1.72
CA ALA A 168 -9.32 5.46 1.18
C ALA A 168 -9.30 4.30 2.18
N TRP A 169 -8.13 4.00 2.73
CA TRP A 169 -7.94 2.82 3.59
C TRP A 169 -8.18 3.08 5.08
N GLY A 170 -8.30 4.33 5.48
CA GLY A 170 -8.48 4.73 6.86
C GLY A 170 -7.19 4.96 7.62
N ASN A 171 -7.30 5.70 8.71
CA ASN A 171 -6.24 5.94 9.67
C ASN A 171 -6.73 5.59 11.08
N LEU A 172 -6.01 4.71 11.77
CA LEU A 172 -6.29 4.37 13.16
C LEU A 172 -5.59 5.35 14.10
N SER A 173 -6.38 5.94 15.00
CA SER A 173 -5.91 6.76 16.12
C SER A 173 -6.38 6.16 17.45
N GLY A 174 -5.98 6.76 18.56
CA GLY A 174 -6.32 6.28 19.90
C GLY A 174 -5.35 5.21 20.42
N THR A 175 -5.85 4.38 21.33
CA THR A 175 -5.12 3.28 21.98
C THR A 175 -5.60 1.93 21.46
N SER A 176 -4.88 0.85 21.79
CA SER A 176 -5.31 -0.53 21.50
C SER A 176 -6.72 -0.82 22.02
N ASN A 177 -7.09 -0.27 23.18
CA ASN A 177 -8.35 -0.57 23.86
C ASN A 177 -9.50 0.32 23.35
N LEU A 178 -9.20 1.52 22.86
CA LEU A 178 -10.16 2.48 22.31
C LEU A 178 -9.66 3.06 20.98
N PRO A 179 -9.59 2.25 19.93
CA PRO A 179 -9.12 2.70 18.64
C PRO A 179 -10.24 3.37 17.86
N VAL A 180 -9.87 4.38 17.08
CA VAL A 180 -10.79 5.15 16.24
C VAL A 180 -10.30 5.08 14.81
N LEU A 181 -11.12 4.51 13.93
CA LEU A 181 -10.86 4.43 12.50
C LEU A 181 -11.52 5.62 11.79
N ASN A 182 -10.69 6.46 11.17
CA ASN A 182 -11.17 7.57 10.35
C ASN A 182 -10.97 7.24 8.87
N ILE A 183 -12.06 7.13 8.10
CA ILE A 183 -12.09 6.87 6.65
C ILE A 183 -12.97 7.93 6.01
N ASN A 184 -12.51 8.51 4.90
CA ASN A 184 -13.20 9.64 4.25
C ASN A 184 -13.83 9.27 2.91
N ASN A 185 -13.42 8.16 2.30
CA ASN A 185 -13.89 7.76 0.97
C ASN A 185 -14.79 6.52 1.04
N PHE A 186 -15.67 6.41 0.05
CA PHE A 186 -16.36 5.16 -0.28
C PHE A 186 -15.55 4.42 -1.32
N GLU A 187 -15.20 3.18 -1.01
CA GLU A 187 -14.30 2.40 -1.83
C GLU A 187 -14.69 0.92 -1.76
N LEU A 188 -14.41 0.18 -2.82
CA LEU A 188 -14.69 -1.25 -2.91
C LEU A 188 -13.49 -1.97 -3.56
N GLY A 189 -13.28 -3.23 -3.19
CA GLY A 189 -12.37 -4.10 -3.91
C GLY A 189 -12.44 -5.53 -3.42
N VAL A 190 -11.63 -6.37 -4.05
CA VAL A 190 -11.54 -7.81 -3.82
C VAL A 190 -10.12 -8.19 -3.42
N VAL A 191 -9.99 -9.24 -2.61
CA VAL A 191 -8.71 -9.89 -2.29
C VAL A 191 -8.72 -11.26 -2.94
N ILE A 192 -7.69 -11.54 -3.73
CA ILE A 192 -7.55 -12.76 -4.52
C ILE A 192 -6.30 -13.49 -3.99
N PRO A 193 -6.44 -14.71 -3.44
CA PRO A 193 -5.30 -15.54 -3.07
C PRO A 193 -4.43 -15.86 -4.28
N MET A 194 -3.10 -15.87 -4.08
CA MET A 194 -2.13 -16.32 -5.09
C MET A 194 -1.30 -17.47 -4.52
N GLN A 195 -1.22 -18.57 -5.26
CA GLN A 195 -0.53 -19.79 -4.88
C GLN A 195 0.96 -19.73 -5.21
N THR A 196 1.33 -19.02 -6.28
CA THR A 196 2.71 -18.97 -6.77
C THR A 196 3.19 -17.55 -7.05
N GLN A 197 4.51 -17.38 -7.09
CA GLN A 197 5.13 -16.14 -7.55
C GLN A 197 4.80 -15.83 -9.01
N GLN A 198 4.70 -16.87 -9.86
CA GLN A 198 4.34 -16.70 -11.26
C GLN A 198 2.95 -16.08 -11.41
N GLU A 199 1.95 -16.50 -10.62
CA GLU A 199 0.62 -15.88 -10.62
C GLU A 199 0.69 -14.39 -10.27
N LEU A 200 1.51 -14.01 -9.28
CA LEU A 200 1.75 -12.60 -8.91
C LEU A 200 2.42 -11.80 -10.04
N GLU A 201 3.34 -12.41 -10.79
CA GLU A 201 3.99 -11.80 -11.95
C GLU A 201 3.01 -11.63 -13.11
N GLU A 202 2.21 -12.64 -13.39
CA GLU A 202 1.23 -12.65 -14.49
C GLU A 202 0.11 -11.63 -14.28
N ILE A 203 -0.42 -11.51 -13.06
CA ILE A 203 -1.52 -10.59 -12.75
C ILE A 203 -1.07 -9.12 -12.60
N SER A 204 0.22 -8.87 -12.41
CA SER A 204 0.74 -7.51 -12.27
C SER A 204 0.44 -6.65 -13.48
N ALA A 205 -0.08 -5.44 -13.26
CA ALA A 205 -0.28 -4.46 -14.32
C ALA A 205 1.02 -3.71 -14.70
N TRP A 206 2.07 -3.82 -13.87
CA TRP A 206 3.39 -3.19 -14.10
C TRP A 206 4.51 -4.20 -14.26
N GLU A 207 5.61 -3.76 -14.87
CA GLU A 207 6.87 -4.50 -14.95
C GLU A 207 7.39 -4.83 -13.56
N ARG A 208 7.61 -6.13 -13.27
CA ARG A 208 8.14 -6.61 -11.98
C ARG A 208 9.57 -7.16 -12.14
N PRO A 209 10.45 -6.99 -11.14
CA PRO A 209 10.26 -6.14 -9.96
C PRO A 209 10.22 -4.65 -10.37
N PRO A 210 9.36 -3.82 -9.74
CA PRO A 210 9.21 -2.43 -10.15
C PRO A 210 10.51 -1.67 -9.88
N ARG A 211 10.98 -0.93 -10.89
CA ARG A 211 12.26 -0.21 -10.83
C ARG A 211 12.26 0.82 -9.71
N LYS A 212 13.29 0.81 -8.87
CA LYS A 212 13.48 1.86 -7.85
C LYS A 212 13.71 3.24 -8.48
N TYR A 213 13.10 4.28 -7.90
CA TYR A 213 13.39 5.67 -8.26
C TYR A 213 14.89 5.95 -8.03
N GLY A 214 15.55 6.52 -9.03
CA GLY A 214 16.94 6.94 -8.97
C GLY A 214 17.12 8.35 -8.42
N PRO A 215 18.37 8.81 -8.22
CA PRO A 215 18.69 10.12 -7.62
C PRO A 215 18.10 11.35 -8.33
N GLY A 216 17.74 11.24 -9.62
CA GLY A 216 17.10 12.31 -10.41
C GLY A 216 15.62 12.10 -10.67
N ASP A 217 15.04 10.97 -10.25
CA ASP A 217 13.65 10.66 -10.54
C ASP A 217 12.71 11.51 -9.68
N LEU A 218 11.78 12.18 -10.35
CA LEU A 218 10.66 12.87 -9.73
C LEU A 218 9.36 12.15 -10.11
N PRO A 219 8.38 12.06 -9.19
CA PRO A 219 7.06 11.62 -9.58
C PRO A 219 6.43 12.67 -10.51
N TRP A 220 5.45 12.25 -11.28
CA TRP A 220 4.60 13.21 -11.97
C TRP A 220 3.87 14.14 -10.99
N PHE A 221 4.03 15.45 -11.16
CA PHE A 221 3.28 16.46 -10.40
C PHE A 221 2.15 17.02 -11.25
N LYS A 222 0.90 16.90 -10.78
CA LYS A 222 -0.27 17.45 -11.49
C LYS A 222 -0.17 18.97 -11.71
N GLU A 223 0.51 19.67 -10.80
CA GLU A 223 0.76 21.12 -10.84
C GLU A 223 1.57 21.57 -12.08
N GLY A 224 2.23 20.63 -12.80
CA GLY A 224 2.99 20.92 -14.02
C GLY A 224 2.17 20.95 -15.32
N LEU A 225 0.85 20.72 -15.25
CA LEU A 225 -0.05 20.92 -16.37
C LEU A 225 -0.47 22.39 -16.39
N SER A 226 0.32 23.24 -17.05
CA SER A 226 -0.25 24.44 -17.66
C SER A 226 -1.19 23.96 -18.76
N LEU A 227 -2.50 24.13 -18.55
CA LEU A 227 -3.49 24.04 -19.62
C LEU A 227 -3.27 25.18 -20.61
#